data_AF-A0A8M9Q3P7-F1
#
_entry.id   AF-A0A8M9Q3P7-F1
#
_cell.length_a   1.000
_cell.length_b   1.000
_cell.length_c   1.000
_cell.angle_alpha   90.00
_cell.angle_beta   90.00
_cell.angle_gamma   90.00
#
_symmetry.space_group_name_H-M   'P 1'
#
loop_
_entity.id
_entity.type
_entity.pdbx_description
1 polymer ?
#
loop_
_entity_poly.entity_id
_entity_poly.type
_entity_poly.pdbx_seq_one_letter_code
_entity_poly.pdbx_strand_id
1 'polypeptide(L)'
;MFTMPQSALAAFYFSLFLAEAVPPADIKRSGCIKVNQCKCLMLDGSGLIDLGSVADEDGFLLRFTPLPSETGDADVLLSLSPCLSFSQPEDFTATECTDVAACVITKTHQDNRLIDQYLNYGRHEGSKFSYNDTTKTLSVTYFLSPELQPQTVVHYRCGPNRLISSSWSVGSDSGSSLPLQMWVESPCACPSACALVDVGPGTIILIILCLTGTAYFITGSCALRPFRSSNGVLMAPEDSVWCMICHRLSEGPGAASCSLRDPL
;
A
#
# COMPACT_ATOMS: atom_id res chain seq x y z
N MET A 1 -0.66 25.87 -49.92
CA MET A 1 -0.09 24.74 -49.16
C MET A 1 -0.35 24.99 -47.69
N PHE A 2 -1.27 24.25 -47.09
CA PHE A 2 -1.57 24.34 -45.65
C PHE A 2 -0.58 23.45 -44.90
N THR A 3 0.37 24.06 -44.20
CA THR A 3 1.20 23.37 -43.20
C THR A 3 0.44 23.38 -41.87
N MET A 4 -0.02 22.19 -41.44
CA MET A 4 -0.59 21.98 -40.11
C MET A 4 0.42 22.39 -39.02
N PRO A 5 -0.02 22.98 -37.89
CA PRO A 5 0.86 23.33 -36.79
C PRO A 5 1.37 22.04 -36.13
N GLN A 6 2.69 21.87 -36.11
CA GLN A 6 3.40 20.72 -35.53
C GLN A 6 3.04 20.44 -34.06
N SER A 7 2.44 21.41 -33.36
CA SER A 7 1.97 21.29 -31.97
C SER A 7 0.70 20.46 -31.81
N ALA A 8 -0.20 20.44 -32.80
CA ALA A 8 -1.41 19.60 -32.75
C ALA A 8 -1.08 18.12 -32.94
N LEU A 9 -0.07 17.82 -33.77
CA LEU A 9 0.45 16.46 -33.95
C LEU A 9 1.14 15.97 -32.67
N ALA A 10 1.94 16.80 -31.99
CA ALA A 10 2.59 16.39 -30.75
C ALA A 10 1.59 16.04 -29.63
N ALA A 11 0.49 16.80 -29.51
CA ALA A 11 -0.58 16.48 -28.55
C ALA A 11 -1.36 15.21 -28.94
N PHE A 12 -1.60 14.99 -30.24
CA PHE A 12 -2.22 13.75 -30.74
C PHE A 12 -1.30 12.54 -30.54
N TYR A 13 0.01 12.68 -30.77
CA TYR A 13 0.99 11.62 -30.51
C TYR A 13 1.07 11.33 -29.01
N PHE A 14 1.09 12.32 -28.13
CA PHE A 14 1.12 12.09 -26.68
C PHE A 14 -0.17 11.39 -26.18
N SER A 15 -1.31 11.70 -26.79
CA SER A 15 -2.60 11.05 -26.51
C SER A 15 -2.66 9.61 -27.07
N LEU A 16 -2.06 9.37 -28.24
CA LEU A 16 -1.96 8.04 -28.86
C LEU A 16 -0.92 7.14 -28.15
N PHE A 17 0.20 7.69 -27.70
CA PHE A 17 1.20 6.96 -26.91
C PHE A 17 0.67 6.54 -25.52
N LEU A 18 -0.28 7.28 -24.96
CA LEU A 18 -1.00 6.87 -23.74
C LEU A 18 -2.07 5.80 -24.00
N ALA A 19 -2.55 5.66 -25.24
CA ALA A 19 -3.59 4.71 -25.61
C ALA A 19 -3.04 3.33 -26.05
N GLU A 20 -1.76 3.23 -26.43
CA GLU A 20 -1.16 1.99 -26.97
C GLU A 20 -0.43 1.11 -25.95
N ALA A 21 -0.39 1.48 -24.67
CA ALA A 21 0.05 0.58 -23.62
C ALA A 21 -1.09 -0.39 -23.23
N VAL A 22 -1.59 -1.16 -24.19
CA VAL A 22 -2.37 -2.37 -23.89
C VAL A 22 -1.36 -3.42 -23.43
N PRO A 23 -1.31 -3.76 -22.13
CA PRO A 23 -0.39 -4.81 -21.68
C PRO A 23 -0.79 -6.12 -22.38
N PRO A 24 0.18 -6.90 -22.87
CA PRO A 24 -0.07 -8.18 -23.51
C PRO A 24 -0.87 -9.08 -22.56
N ALA A 25 -1.88 -9.76 -23.10
CA ALA A 25 -2.78 -10.66 -22.37
C ALA A 25 -1.98 -11.57 -21.43
N ASP A 26 -2.04 -11.24 -20.14
CA ASP A 26 -1.13 -11.80 -19.14
C ASP A 26 -1.46 -13.26 -18.90
N ILE A 27 -0.43 -14.10 -19.01
CA ILE A 27 -0.43 -15.48 -18.55
C ILE A 27 -0.99 -15.44 -17.12
N LYS A 28 -2.12 -16.11 -16.87
CA LYS A 28 -2.82 -16.11 -15.58
C LYS A 28 -1.87 -16.67 -14.49
N ARG A 29 -1.02 -15.80 -13.95
CA ARG A 29 -0.11 -16.10 -12.86
C ARG A 29 -0.98 -16.13 -11.61
N SER A 30 -1.36 -17.32 -11.18
CA SER A 30 -2.03 -17.50 -9.90
C SER A 30 -1.03 -17.27 -8.78
N GLY A 31 -1.44 -16.51 -7.77
CA GLY A 31 -0.61 -16.20 -6.63
C GLY A 31 -0.68 -14.73 -6.27
N CYS A 32 0.13 -14.34 -5.30
CA CYS A 32 0.13 -12.99 -4.77
C CYS A 32 1.54 -12.62 -4.30
N ILE A 33 1.96 -11.39 -4.60
CA ILE A 33 3.24 -10.83 -4.17
C ILE A 33 3.01 -10.07 -2.87
N LYS A 34 3.75 -10.43 -1.82
CA LYS A 34 3.82 -9.66 -0.57
C LYS A 34 4.41 -8.28 -0.87
N VAL A 35 3.62 -7.21 -0.72
CA VAL A 35 4.06 -5.82 -0.89
C VAL A 35 4.69 -5.31 0.40
N ASN A 36 4.06 -5.60 1.54
CA ASN A 36 4.56 -5.29 2.87
C ASN A 36 4.02 -6.34 3.88
N GLN A 37 4.12 -6.09 5.18
CA GLN A 37 3.65 -7.03 6.22
C GLN A 37 2.14 -7.26 6.22
N CYS A 38 1.38 -6.39 5.54
CA CYS A 38 -0.07 -6.29 5.63
C CYS A 38 -0.78 -6.42 4.26
N LYS A 39 -0.04 -6.22 3.16
CA LYS A 39 -0.61 -6.09 1.81
C LYS A 39 -0.06 -7.13 0.86
N CYS A 40 -0.96 -7.69 0.07
CA CYS A 40 -0.66 -8.69 -0.94
C CYS A 40 -1.24 -8.28 -2.28
N LEU A 41 -0.38 -8.06 -3.28
CA LEU A 41 -0.78 -7.70 -4.64
C LEU A 41 -0.97 -8.96 -5.49
N MET A 42 -2.17 -9.11 -6.04
CA MET A 42 -2.53 -10.26 -6.86
C MET A 42 -1.80 -10.24 -8.20
N LEU A 43 -1.22 -11.37 -8.58
CA LEU A 43 -0.46 -11.53 -9.82
C LEU A 43 -1.32 -11.51 -11.08
N ASP A 44 -2.63 -11.75 -10.95
CA ASP A 44 -3.60 -11.73 -12.05
C ASP A 44 -4.18 -10.33 -12.32
N GLY A 45 -3.74 -9.31 -11.58
CA GLY A 45 -4.24 -7.94 -11.70
C GLY A 45 -5.63 -7.70 -11.09
N SER A 46 -6.21 -8.68 -10.38
CA SER A 46 -7.50 -8.50 -9.68
C SER A 46 -7.46 -7.47 -8.54
N GLY A 47 -6.25 -7.12 -8.11
CA GLY A 47 -5.95 -5.99 -7.24
C GLY A 47 -5.17 -6.38 -6.01
N LEU A 48 -5.48 -5.75 -4.88
CA LEU A 48 -4.72 -5.89 -3.64
C LEU A 48 -5.61 -6.39 -2.50
N ILE A 49 -5.09 -7.31 -1.70
CA ILE A 49 -5.67 -7.72 -0.43
C ILE A 49 -4.96 -6.93 0.66
N ASP A 50 -5.71 -6.15 1.43
CA ASP A 50 -5.22 -5.38 2.58
C ASP A 50 -5.69 -6.03 3.88
N LEU A 51 -4.77 -6.68 4.59
CA LEU A 51 -5.07 -7.34 5.86
C LEU A 51 -5.36 -6.34 6.99
N GLY A 52 -4.97 -5.08 6.82
CA GLY A 52 -5.23 -4.01 7.78
C GLY A 52 -6.71 -3.72 7.87
N SER A 53 -7.43 -3.87 6.76
CA SER A 53 -8.89 -3.75 6.71
C SER A 53 -9.64 -4.92 7.34
N VAL A 54 -8.95 -6.02 7.67
CA VAL A 54 -9.54 -7.18 8.38
C VAL A 54 -9.42 -7.01 9.90
N ALA A 55 -8.42 -6.25 10.36
CA ALA A 55 -8.21 -5.95 11.77
C ALA A 55 -9.26 -4.99 12.32
N ASP A 56 -9.37 -4.92 13.64
CA ASP A 56 -10.12 -3.88 14.35
C ASP A 56 -9.37 -2.53 14.34
N GLU A 57 -9.96 -1.53 15.00
CA GLU A 57 -9.43 -0.16 15.06
C GLU A 57 -8.06 -0.08 15.76
N ASP A 58 -7.77 -1.02 16.66
CA ASP A 58 -6.48 -1.15 17.36
C ASP A 58 -5.45 -1.96 16.54
N GLY A 59 -5.86 -2.49 15.38
CA GLY A 59 -5.02 -3.31 14.52
C GLY A 59 -4.95 -4.78 14.93
N PHE A 60 -5.82 -5.29 15.82
CA PHE A 60 -5.89 -6.70 16.20
C PHE A 60 -6.95 -7.45 15.39
N LEU A 61 -6.69 -8.74 15.11
CA LEU A 61 -7.74 -9.67 14.66
C LEU A 61 -8.43 -10.31 15.84
N LEU A 62 -7.66 -10.61 16.88
CA LEU A 62 -8.09 -11.22 18.13
C LEU A 62 -7.26 -10.59 19.24
N ARG A 63 -7.89 -10.22 20.35
CA ARG A 63 -7.18 -9.72 21.54
C ARG A 63 -7.73 -10.45 22.76
N PHE A 64 -6.83 -11.09 23.51
CA PHE A 64 -7.18 -11.90 24.68
C PHE A 64 -8.33 -12.90 24.46
N THR A 65 -8.42 -13.50 23.28
CA THR A 65 -9.49 -14.45 22.95
C THR A 65 -9.19 -15.81 23.57
N PRO A 66 -10.12 -16.41 24.33
CA PRO A 66 -9.89 -17.72 24.93
C PRO A 66 -9.75 -18.81 23.86
N LEU A 67 -8.71 -19.62 23.99
CA LEU A 67 -8.51 -20.84 23.23
C LEU A 67 -9.11 -22.03 23.99
N PRO A 68 -9.67 -23.04 23.29
CA PRO A 68 -10.08 -24.27 23.94
C PRO A 68 -8.84 -24.96 24.53
N SER A 69 -8.77 -25.02 25.86
CA SER A 69 -7.74 -25.74 26.61
C SER A 69 -8.29 -27.11 27.01
N GLU A 70 -7.56 -28.20 26.71
CA GLU A 70 -7.96 -29.55 27.17
C GLU A 70 -7.76 -29.73 28.68
N THR A 71 -6.91 -28.90 29.29
CA THR A 71 -6.59 -28.95 30.72
C THR A 71 -7.30 -27.81 31.45
N GLY A 72 -8.33 -28.13 32.23
CA GLY A 72 -9.18 -27.16 32.95
C GLY A 72 -8.52 -26.35 34.06
N ASP A 73 -7.20 -26.47 34.26
CA ASP A 73 -6.45 -25.75 35.29
C ASP A 73 -5.74 -24.48 34.77
N ALA A 74 -5.78 -24.22 33.46
CA ALA A 74 -5.16 -23.05 32.86
C ALA A 74 -6.06 -22.37 31.82
N ASP A 75 -6.22 -21.05 31.95
CA ASP A 75 -6.86 -20.22 30.93
C ASP A 75 -5.83 -19.86 29.86
N VAL A 76 -6.11 -20.22 28.61
CA VAL A 76 -5.23 -19.91 27.48
C VAL A 76 -5.88 -18.81 26.65
N LEU A 77 -5.20 -17.67 26.54
CA LEU A 77 -5.66 -16.51 25.77
C LEU A 77 -4.74 -16.28 24.57
N LEU A 78 -5.32 -15.86 23.45
CA LEU A 78 -4.59 -15.53 22.23
C LEU A 78 -4.80 -14.06 21.88
N SER A 79 -3.70 -13.40 21.52
CA SER A 79 -3.71 -12.10 20.85
C SER A 79 -2.97 -12.19 19.54
N LEU A 80 -3.55 -11.65 18.47
CA LEU A 80 -2.96 -11.63 17.14
C LEU A 80 -3.25 -10.31 16.43
N SER A 81 -2.21 -9.67 15.90
CA SER A 81 -2.31 -8.53 14.99
C SER A 81 -1.69 -8.90 13.64
N PRO A 82 -2.41 -8.75 12.52
CA PRO A 82 -1.90 -9.13 11.21
C PRO A 82 -0.81 -8.19 10.68
N CYS A 83 -0.81 -6.93 11.13
CA CYS A 83 -0.05 -5.87 10.47
C CYS A 83 0.84 -5.06 11.41
N LEU A 84 0.44 -4.94 12.68
CA LEU A 84 1.17 -4.13 13.66
C LEU A 84 1.84 -5.05 14.66
N SER A 85 3.15 -4.88 14.84
CA SER A 85 3.85 -5.47 15.96
C SER A 85 3.28 -4.96 17.28
N PHE A 86 3.10 -5.85 18.25
CA PHE A 86 2.71 -5.47 19.61
C PHE A 86 3.58 -6.17 20.65
N SER A 87 3.51 -5.70 21.89
CA SER A 87 4.17 -6.34 23.03
C SER A 87 3.16 -6.64 24.14
N GLN A 88 3.32 -7.78 24.83
CA GLN A 88 2.45 -8.21 25.92
C GLN A 88 3.25 -8.74 27.11
N PRO A 89 2.99 -8.27 28.34
CA PRO A 89 2.08 -7.18 28.71
C PRO A 89 2.61 -5.81 28.24
N GLU A 90 1.72 -4.84 28.08
CA GLU A 90 2.07 -3.53 27.50
C GLU A 90 3.11 -2.76 28.33
N ASP A 91 3.10 -2.96 29.65
CA ASP A 91 3.95 -2.24 30.60
C ASP A 91 5.35 -2.84 30.78
N PHE A 92 5.62 -4.04 30.25
CA PHE A 92 6.89 -4.73 30.44
C PHE A 92 7.57 -5.03 29.10
N THR A 93 8.74 -4.44 28.89
CA THR A 93 9.54 -4.58 27.66
C THR A 93 10.40 -5.84 27.61
N ALA A 94 10.19 -6.80 28.51
CA ALA A 94 11.07 -7.96 28.71
C ALA A 94 10.32 -9.29 28.90
N THR A 95 9.26 -9.51 28.14
CA THR A 95 8.61 -10.83 28.01
C THR A 95 8.96 -11.48 26.67
N GLU A 96 8.62 -12.76 26.48
CA GLU A 96 8.85 -13.41 25.18
C GLU A 96 7.99 -12.80 24.06
N CYS A 97 6.86 -12.20 24.42
CA CYS A 97 5.95 -11.50 23.51
C CYS A 97 6.33 -10.01 23.36
N THR A 98 7.56 -9.71 22.98
CA THR A 98 7.97 -8.36 22.55
C THR A 98 8.09 -8.32 21.03
N ASP A 99 7.47 -7.31 20.40
CA ASP A 99 7.51 -7.11 18.94
C ASP A 99 7.05 -8.36 18.15
N VAL A 100 5.82 -8.83 18.47
CA VAL A 100 5.24 -10.07 17.92
C VAL A 100 3.99 -9.82 17.09
N ALA A 101 3.68 -10.79 16.22
CA ALA A 101 2.43 -10.88 15.48
C ALA A 101 1.38 -11.71 16.22
N ALA A 102 1.80 -12.71 17.00
CA ALA A 102 0.93 -13.56 17.78
C ALA A 102 1.56 -13.85 19.16
N CYS A 103 0.76 -13.71 20.20
CA CYS A 103 1.14 -14.03 21.57
C CYS A 103 0.08 -14.95 22.20
N VAL A 104 0.53 -16.05 22.79
CA VAL A 104 -0.30 -16.93 23.60
C VAL A 104 0.04 -16.66 25.07
N ILE A 105 -1.00 -16.47 25.87
CA ILE A 105 -0.91 -16.18 27.30
C ILE A 105 -1.56 -17.34 28.03
N THR A 106 -0.78 -18.06 28.82
CA THR A 106 -1.31 -19.10 29.71
C THR A 106 -1.39 -18.53 31.12
N LYS A 107 -2.57 -18.60 31.72
CA LYS A 107 -2.81 -18.16 33.08
C LYS A 107 -3.04 -19.39 33.94
N THR A 108 -2.10 -19.68 34.83
CA THR A 108 -2.16 -20.84 35.71
C THR A 108 -2.33 -20.37 37.14
N HIS A 109 -3.27 -20.98 37.87
CA HIS A 109 -3.40 -20.77 39.31
C HIS A 109 -2.48 -21.73 40.07
N GLN A 110 -1.41 -21.20 40.67
CA GLN A 110 -0.50 -21.96 41.53
C GLN A 110 -0.43 -21.30 42.91
N ASP A 111 -0.74 -22.04 43.97
CA ASP A 111 -0.64 -21.59 45.38
C ASP A 111 -1.33 -20.23 45.67
N ASN A 112 -2.56 -20.05 45.15
CA ASN A 112 -3.35 -18.81 45.26
C ASN A 112 -2.71 -17.58 44.58
N ARG A 113 -1.71 -17.78 43.73
CA ARG A 113 -1.12 -16.77 42.84
C ARG A 113 -1.49 -17.08 41.40
N LEU A 114 -1.84 -16.03 40.66
CA LEU A 114 -2.02 -16.09 39.22
C LEU A 114 -0.65 -15.93 38.56
N ILE A 115 -0.22 -16.92 37.79
CA ILE A 115 1.01 -16.87 37.02
C ILE A 115 0.63 -16.77 35.55
N ASP A 116 0.99 -15.63 34.95
CA ASP A 116 0.81 -15.40 33.51
C ASP A 116 2.14 -15.74 32.81
N GLN A 117 2.10 -16.68 31.87
CA GLN A 117 3.22 -16.97 30.97
C GLN A 117 2.88 -16.48 29.57
N TYR A 118 3.83 -15.79 28.95
CA TYR A 118 3.69 -15.20 27.61
C TYR A 118 4.59 -15.97 26.68
N LEU A 119 4.02 -16.56 25.62
CA LEU A 119 4.71 -17.37 24.64
C LEU A 119 4.65 -16.70 23.27
N ASN A 120 5.80 -16.55 22.64
CA ASN A 120 5.92 -15.96 21.32
C ASN A 120 5.49 -16.96 20.23
N TYR A 121 4.37 -16.68 19.57
CA TYR A 121 3.81 -17.53 18.52
C TYR A 121 4.05 -16.99 17.11
N GLY A 122 5.00 -16.06 16.96
CA GLY A 122 5.52 -15.61 15.67
C GLY A 122 5.61 -14.09 15.54
N ARG A 123 6.51 -13.64 14.69
CA ARG A 123 6.77 -12.22 14.38
C ARG A 123 6.36 -11.89 12.95
N HIS A 124 6.11 -10.61 12.66
CA HIS A 124 5.85 -10.14 11.29
C HIS A 124 7.10 -10.23 10.41
N GLU A 125 8.28 -10.11 11.01
CA GLU A 125 9.56 -10.28 10.33
C GLU A 125 9.69 -11.71 9.78
N GLY A 126 10.06 -11.85 8.50
CA GLY A 126 10.16 -13.15 7.84
C GLY A 126 8.82 -13.81 7.51
N SER A 127 7.68 -13.16 7.74
CA SER A 127 6.36 -13.75 7.43
C SER A 127 6.21 -14.05 5.93
N LYS A 128 5.61 -15.19 5.61
CA LYS A 128 5.41 -15.67 4.23
C LYS A 128 3.94 -15.65 3.84
N PHE A 129 3.67 -15.16 2.63
CA PHE A 129 2.33 -15.07 2.07
C PHE A 129 2.21 -16.13 0.97
N SER A 130 1.13 -16.91 1.00
CA SER A 130 0.82 -17.91 -0.02
C SER A 130 -0.65 -17.80 -0.38
N TYR A 131 -0.95 -17.57 -1.66
CA TYR A 131 -2.32 -17.45 -2.13
C TYR A 131 -2.72 -18.67 -2.95
N ASN A 132 -3.86 -19.25 -2.60
CA ASN A 132 -4.45 -20.37 -3.33
C ASN A 132 -5.67 -19.88 -4.15
N ASP A 133 -5.53 -19.88 -5.48
CA ASP A 133 -6.58 -19.41 -6.40
C ASP A 133 -7.84 -20.30 -6.39
N THR A 134 -7.68 -21.60 -6.11
CA THR A 134 -8.79 -22.58 -6.08
C THR A 134 -9.67 -22.37 -4.85
N THR A 135 -9.08 -22.15 -3.67
CA THR A 135 -9.82 -21.95 -2.42
C THR A 135 -10.05 -20.47 -2.08
N LYS A 136 -9.54 -19.55 -2.92
CA LYS A 136 -9.57 -18.09 -2.68
C LYS A 136 -9.11 -17.72 -1.28
N THR A 137 -8.01 -18.36 -0.86
CA THR A 137 -7.48 -18.27 0.50
C THR A 137 -6.05 -17.74 0.47
N LEU A 138 -5.82 -16.62 1.17
CA LEU A 138 -4.49 -16.09 1.46
C LEU A 138 -4.01 -16.66 2.80
N SER A 139 -2.92 -17.40 2.79
CA SER A 139 -2.30 -17.96 3.99
C SER A 139 -1.08 -17.13 4.37
N VAL A 140 -1.07 -16.58 5.59
CA VAL A 140 0.07 -15.87 6.16
C VAL A 140 0.70 -16.73 7.25
N THR A 141 1.99 -17.01 7.08
CA THR A 141 2.76 -17.84 8.01
C THR A 141 3.73 -16.97 8.79
N TYR A 142 3.65 -17.04 10.12
CA TYR A 142 4.52 -16.34 11.06
C TYR A 142 5.50 -17.32 11.71
N PHE A 143 6.75 -16.87 11.82
CA PHE A 143 7.85 -17.67 12.33
C PHE A 143 8.40 -17.03 13.60
N LEU A 144 8.94 -17.85 14.51
CA LEU A 144 9.69 -17.35 15.67
C LEU A 144 11.10 -16.88 15.25
N SER A 145 11.72 -17.65 14.36
CA SER A 145 13.00 -17.36 13.70
C SER A 145 12.94 -17.92 12.28
N PRO A 146 13.61 -17.33 11.28
CA PRO A 146 13.56 -17.79 9.89
C PRO A 146 13.91 -19.27 9.65
N GLU A 147 14.65 -19.88 10.57
CA GLU A 147 15.10 -21.28 10.52
C GLU A 147 14.19 -22.25 11.30
N LEU A 148 13.24 -21.74 12.09
CA LEU A 148 12.35 -22.54 12.91
C LEU A 148 11.05 -22.89 12.18
N GLN A 149 10.37 -23.94 12.66
CA GLN A 149 9.03 -24.31 12.22
C GLN A 149 8.06 -23.12 12.42
N PRO A 150 7.10 -22.89 11.50
CA PRO A 150 6.04 -21.91 11.71
C PRO A 150 5.33 -22.14 13.04
N GLN A 151 5.07 -21.05 13.75
CA GLN A 151 4.35 -21.07 15.03
C GLN A 151 2.89 -20.66 14.86
N THR A 152 2.57 -19.80 13.88
CA THR A 152 1.19 -19.41 13.56
C THR A 152 0.96 -19.38 12.05
N VAL A 153 -0.15 -19.95 11.61
CA VAL A 153 -0.65 -19.86 10.24
C VAL A 153 -2.07 -19.31 10.25
N VAL A 154 -2.27 -18.20 9.52
CA VAL A 154 -3.57 -17.53 9.40
C VAL A 154 -4.07 -17.66 7.98
N HIS A 155 -5.23 -18.28 7.81
CA HIS A 155 -5.87 -18.51 6.53
C HIS A 155 -7.03 -17.51 6.34
N TYR A 156 -6.80 -16.48 5.54
CA TYR A 156 -7.80 -15.49 5.16
C TYR A 156 -8.57 -15.96 3.94
N ARG A 157 -9.85 -16.27 4.12
CA ARG A 157 -10.75 -16.70 3.06
C ARG A 157 -11.65 -15.55 2.65
N CYS A 158 -11.72 -15.30 1.34
CA CYS A 158 -12.70 -14.37 0.79
C CYS A 158 -14.11 -14.91 1.00
N GLY A 159 -14.98 -14.14 1.66
CA GLY A 159 -16.36 -14.50 1.96
C GLY A 159 -17.22 -13.29 2.30
N PRO A 160 -18.55 -13.41 2.32
CA PRO A 160 -19.44 -12.26 2.53
C PRO A 160 -19.49 -11.77 3.98
N ASN A 161 -19.23 -12.66 4.93
CA ASN A 161 -19.36 -12.40 6.36
C ASN A 161 -17.99 -12.42 7.03
N ARG A 162 -17.82 -11.59 8.07
CA ARG A 162 -16.66 -11.67 8.95
C ARG A 162 -16.86 -12.83 9.93
N LEU A 163 -16.09 -13.89 9.79
CA LEU A 163 -16.07 -15.03 10.72
C LEU A 163 -14.61 -15.35 11.08
N ILE A 164 -14.35 -15.62 12.36
CA ILE A 164 -13.03 -16.03 12.82
C ILE A 164 -13.19 -17.34 13.56
N SER A 165 -12.42 -18.36 13.17
CA SER A 165 -12.29 -19.61 13.89
C SER A 165 -10.82 -19.94 14.11
N SER A 166 -10.51 -20.53 15.25
CA SER A 166 -9.16 -20.92 15.63
C SER A 166 -9.17 -22.40 15.99
N SER A 167 -8.12 -23.11 15.59
CA SER A 167 -7.87 -24.48 16.00
C SER A 167 -6.47 -24.52 16.59
N TRP A 168 -6.40 -24.79 17.88
CA TRP A 168 -5.16 -24.95 18.61
C TRP A 168 -5.04 -26.39 19.05
N SER A 169 -4.02 -27.09 18.56
CA SER A 169 -3.66 -28.41 19.06
C SER A 169 -2.36 -28.28 19.82
N VAL A 170 -2.43 -28.37 21.15
CA VAL A 170 -1.24 -28.59 21.97
C VAL A 170 -0.69 -29.96 21.57
N GLY A 171 0.49 -29.98 20.96
CA GLY A 171 1.18 -31.23 20.66
C GLY A 171 1.58 -31.91 21.96
N SER A 172 0.73 -32.77 22.49
CA SER A 172 0.98 -33.50 23.74
C SER A 172 1.89 -34.72 23.58
N ASP A 173 2.37 -35.05 22.39
CA ASP A 173 3.28 -36.19 22.21
C ASP A 173 4.35 -35.91 21.13
N SER A 174 5.62 -36.04 21.52
CA SER A 174 6.82 -36.12 20.65
C SER A 174 7.18 -34.87 19.81
N GLY A 175 7.74 -33.85 20.48
CA GLY A 175 8.81 -33.00 19.93
C GLY A 175 8.50 -32.07 18.75
N SER A 176 7.27 -32.04 18.23
CA SER A 176 6.86 -31.13 17.17
C SER A 176 5.64 -30.32 17.62
N SER A 177 5.88 -29.07 18.03
CA SER A 177 4.80 -28.12 18.28
C SER A 177 4.07 -27.86 16.96
N LEU A 178 2.81 -28.30 16.85
CA LEU A 178 1.98 -27.94 15.69
C LEU A 178 1.79 -26.41 15.68
N PRO A 179 1.82 -25.77 14.49
CA PRO A 179 1.53 -24.36 14.40
C PRO A 179 0.09 -24.08 14.85
N LEU A 180 -0.11 -22.96 15.54
CA LEU A 180 -1.42 -22.38 15.77
C LEU A 180 -2.08 -22.11 14.40
N GLN A 181 -3.20 -22.76 14.11
CA GLN A 181 -3.95 -22.54 12.88
C GLN A 181 -5.19 -21.70 13.18
N MET A 182 -5.42 -20.67 12.35
CA MET A 182 -6.64 -19.89 12.42
C MET A 182 -7.17 -19.60 11.02
N TRP A 183 -8.48 -19.44 10.95
CA TRP A 183 -9.25 -19.20 9.74
C TRP A 183 -10.05 -17.92 9.93
N VAL A 184 -9.89 -16.99 8.99
CA VAL A 184 -10.57 -15.70 8.99
C VAL A 184 -11.30 -15.59 7.67
N GLU A 185 -12.62 -15.68 7.70
CA GLU A 185 -13.46 -15.33 6.58
C GLU A 185 -13.81 -13.84 6.66
N SER A 186 -13.62 -13.09 5.58
CA SER A 186 -13.95 -11.66 5.55
C SER A 186 -14.13 -11.17 4.11
N PRO A 187 -15.03 -10.19 3.87
CA PRO A 187 -15.11 -9.53 2.57
C PRO A 187 -13.81 -8.80 2.22
N CYS A 188 -13.08 -8.30 3.23
CA CYS A 188 -11.80 -7.62 3.03
C CYS A 188 -10.64 -8.55 2.68
N ALA A 189 -10.81 -9.88 2.81
CA ALA A 189 -9.86 -10.85 2.28
C ALA A 189 -10.00 -11.06 0.75
N CYS A 190 -11.03 -10.48 0.12
CA CYS A 190 -11.21 -10.48 -1.32
C CYS A 190 -10.37 -9.37 -1.98
N PRO A 191 -9.74 -9.62 -3.15
CA PRO A 191 -8.99 -8.58 -3.86
C PRO A 191 -9.83 -7.33 -4.11
N SER A 192 -9.28 -6.15 -3.78
CA SER A 192 -9.89 -4.82 -3.99
C SER A 192 -11.19 -4.52 -3.25
N ALA A 193 -11.68 -5.41 -2.37
CA ALA A 193 -12.95 -5.19 -1.69
C ALA A 193 -12.89 -4.08 -0.61
N CYS A 194 -11.76 -3.98 0.10
CA CYS A 194 -11.57 -3.00 1.19
C CYS A 194 -10.28 -2.19 1.06
N ALA A 195 -9.61 -2.25 -0.09
CA ALA A 195 -8.40 -1.47 -0.32
C ALA A 195 -8.76 0.02 -0.35
N LEU A 196 -8.43 0.75 0.72
CA LEU A 196 -8.30 2.20 0.64
C LEU A 196 -7.26 2.47 -0.44
N VAL A 197 -7.62 3.27 -1.44
CA VAL A 197 -6.71 3.66 -2.53
C VAL A 197 -5.59 4.47 -1.90
N ASP A 198 -4.51 3.81 -1.51
CA ASP A 198 -3.30 4.45 -1.01
C ASP A 198 -2.69 5.23 -2.16
N VAL A 199 -2.96 6.54 -2.19
CA VAL A 199 -2.29 7.47 -3.09
C VAL A 199 -0.86 7.63 -2.56
N GLY A 200 0.03 6.74 -3.02
CA GLY A 200 1.42 6.75 -2.60
C GLY A 200 2.10 8.11 -2.83
N PRO A 201 3.17 8.44 -2.09
CA PRO A 201 3.84 9.74 -2.20
C PRO A 201 4.31 10.04 -3.62
N GLY A 202 4.69 9.01 -4.40
CA GLY A 202 5.02 9.15 -5.81
C GLY A 202 3.85 9.62 -6.68
N THR A 203 2.64 9.10 -6.43
CA THR A 203 1.42 9.54 -7.12
C THR A 203 1.09 10.99 -6.75
N ILE A 204 1.26 11.37 -5.48
CA ILE A 204 1.10 12.76 -5.03
C ILE A 204 2.06 13.69 -5.78
N ILE A 205 3.35 13.33 -5.87
CA ILE A 205 4.36 14.12 -6.59
C ILE A 205 4.02 14.21 -8.08
N LEU A 206 3.62 13.12 -8.72
CA LEU A 206 3.21 13.11 -10.12
C LEU A 206 2.00 14.01 -10.36
N ILE A 207 1.00 13.99 -9.49
CA ILE A 207 -0.16 14.88 -9.57
C ILE A 207 0.30 16.35 -9.51
N ILE A 208 1.18 16.70 -8.57
CA ILE A 208 1.73 18.07 -8.44
C ILE A 208 2.52 18.47 -9.70
N LEU A 209 3.35 17.58 -10.24
CA LEU A 209 4.12 17.82 -11.47
C LEU A 209 3.20 18.05 -12.68
N CYS A 210 2.15 17.23 -12.83
CA CYS A 210 1.17 17.39 -13.90
C CYS A 210 0.40 18.71 -13.77
N LEU A 211 0.00 19.10 -12.56
CA LEU A 211 -0.70 20.37 -12.32
C LEU A 211 0.21 21.58 -12.59
N THR A 212 1.46 21.55 -12.16
CA THR A 212 2.43 22.64 -12.41
C THR A 212 2.82 22.74 -13.89
N GLY A 213 3.06 21.61 -14.55
CA GLY A 213 3.32 21.55 -15.98
C GLY A 213 2.16 22.08 -16.81
N THR A 214 0.93 21.65 -16.53
CA THR A 214 -0.27 22.17 -17.22
C THR A 214 -0.45 23.66 -17.00
N ALA A 215 -0.25 24.17 -15.78
CA ALA A 215 -0.27 25.61 -15.51
C ALA A 215 0.78 26.37 -16.32
N TYR A 216 2.01 25.85 -16.41
CA TYR A 216 3.09 26.44 -17.23
C TYR A 216 2.74 26.45 -18.72
N PHE A 217 2.19 25.36 -19.25
CA PHE A 217 1.77 25.29 -20.65
C PHE A 217 0.60 26.22 -20.97
N ILE A 218 -0.41 26.30 -20.10
CA ILE A 218 -1.56 27.18 -20.29
C ILE A 218 -1.11 28.64 -20.25
N THR A 219 -0.34 29.03 -19.22
CA THR A 219 0.18 30.40 -19.09
C THR A 219 1.11 30.78 -20.24
N GLY A 220 2.02 29.90 -20.64
CA GLY A 220 2.89 30.10 -21.80
C GLY A 220 2.12 30.22 -23.11
N SER A 221 1.08 29.41 -23.32
CA SER A 221 0.25 29.46 -24.53
C SER A 221 -0.61 30.71 -24.60
N CYS A 222 -1.16 31.16 -23.47
CA CYS A 222 -1.89 32.42 -23.38
C CYS A 222 -1.00 33.65 -23.60
N ALA A 223 0.32 33.52 -23.37
CA ALA A 223 1.29 34.59 -23.61
C ALA A 223 1.78 34.67 -25.08
N LEU A 224 1.36 33.75 -25.96
CA LEU A 224 1.70 33.77 -27.38
C LEU A 224 0.53 34.34 -28.19
N ARG A 225 0.79 35.38 -28.99
CA ARG A 225 -0.19 35.93 -29.94
C ARG A 225 0.14 35.48 -31.38
N PRO A 226 -0.83 34.90 -32.12
CA PRO A 226 -0.66 34.64 -33.54
C PRO A 226 -0.68 35.96 -34.33
N PHE A 227 0.27 36.13 -35.25
CA PHE A 227 0.25 37.21 -36.22
C PHE A 227 0.47 36.66 -37.63
N ARG A 228 -0.07 37.36 -38.63
CA ARG A 228 -0.01 36.94 -40.03
C ARG A 228 1.15 37.64 -40.73
N SER A 229 2.11 36.85 -41.21
CA SER A 229 3.21 37.29 -42.06
C SER A 229 2.95 36.86 -43.51
N SER A 230 3.67 37.44 -44.48
CA SER A 230 3.63 37.02 -45.89
C SER A 230 3.97 35.53 -46.07
N ASN A 231 4.72 34.97 -45.11
CA ASN A 231 5.17 33.57 -45.12
C ASN A 231 4.26 32.62 -44.33
N GLY A 232 3.13 33.10 -43.79
CA GLY A 232 2.18 32.28 -43.01
C GLY A 232 1.82 32.87 -41.65
N VAL A 233 1.23 32.04 -40.78
CA VAL A 233 0.92 32.42 -39.39
C VAL A 233 2.12 32.09 -38.52
N LEU A 234 2.69 33.11 -37.86
CA LEU A 234 3.76 32.97 -36.88
C LEU A 234 3.20 33.27 -35.48
N MET A 235 3.80 32.67 -34.46
CA MET A 235 3.49 32.96 -33.05
C MET A 235 4.61 33.83 -32.51
N ALA A 236 4.27 35.02 -32.00
CA ALA A 236 5.20 35.86 -31.25
C ALA A 236 4.75 35.92 -29.79
N PRO A 237 5.69 35.97 -28.84
CA PRO A 237 5.34 36.31 -27.48
C PRO A 237 4.74 37.71 -27.39
N GLU A 238 3.74 37.90 -26.53
CA GLU A 238 3.14 39.21 -26.35
C GLU A 238 4.13 40.15 -25.67
N ASP A 239 4.48 41.25 -26.36
CA ASP A 239 5.44 42.25 -25.87
C ASP A 239 5.11 42.72 -24.45
N SER A 240 3.81 42.83 -24.11
CA SER A 240 3.34 43.24 -22.77
C SER A 240 3.79 42.28 -21.66
N VAL A 241 3.79 40.96 -21.92
CA VAL A 241 4.16 39.93 -20.94
C VAL A 241 5.66 39.92 -20.73
N TRP A 242 6.44 39.96 -21.81
CA TRP A 242 7.90 39.94 -21.72
C TRP A 242 8.48 41.26 -21.23
N CYS A 243 7.92 42.39 -21.63
CA CYS A 243 8.33 43.68 -21.08
C CYS A 243 7.98 43.78 -19.59
N MET A 244 6.90 43.16 -19.10
CA MET A 244 6.63 43.09 -17.65
C MET A 244 7.71 42.29 -16.90
N ILE A 245 8.11 41.13 -17.45
CA ILE A 245 9.16 40.29 -16.85
C ILE A 245 10.52 40.98 -16.92
N CYS A 246 10.89 41.55 -18.07
CA CYS A 246 12.15 42.26 -18.27
C CYS A 246 12.22 43.56 -17.46
N HIS A 247 11.13 44.33 -17.35
CA HIS A 247 11.09 45.54 -16.52
C HIS A 247 11.25 45.22 -15.03
N ARG A 248 10.70 44.09 -14.56
CA ARG A 248 10.88 43.61 -13.18
C ARG A 248 12.33 43.17 -12.89
N LEU A 249 13.10 42.81 -13.92
CA LEU A 249 14.51 42.42 -13.81
C LEU A 249 15.48 43.59 -14.07
N SER A 250 15.03 44.64 -14.75
CA SER A 250 15.85 45.77 -15.21
C SER A 250 15.57 47.07 -14.44
N GLU A 251 15.39 47.01 -13.13
CA GLU A 251 15.38 48.19 -12.24
C GLU A 251 16.75 48.88 -12.25
N GLY A 252 17.02 49.60 -13.33
CA GLY A 252 18.16 50.48 -13.55
C GLY A 252 17.64 51.79 -14.16
N PRO A 253 18.08 52.95 -13.67
CA PRO A 253 17.54 54.25 -14.07
C PRO A 253 18.00 54.56 -15.50
N GLY A 254 17.15 54.26 -16.47
CA GLY A 254 17.44 54.48 -17.90
C GLY A 254 16.84 53.46 -18.86
N ALA A 255 16.03 52.51 -18.39
CA ALA A 255 15.44 51.48 -19.24
C ALA A 255 14.46 52.11 -20.26
N ALA A 256 14.97 52.22 -21.49
CA ALA A 256 14.30 52.70 -22.68
C ALA A 256 13.02 51.90 -22.96
N SER A 257 12.11 52.55 -23.70
CA SER A 257 10.91 51.95 -24.29
C SER A 257 11.21 50.55 -24.83
N CYS A 258 10.57 49.56 -24.21
CA CYS A 258 10.67 48.16 -24.60
C CYS A 258 9.89 47.97 -25.92
N SER A 259 10.53 48.33 -27.04
CA SER A 259 10.04 48.10 -28.41
C SER A 259 10.84 46.93 -28.99
N LEU A 260 10.23 45.75 -29.02
CA LEU A 260 10.81 44.55 -29.65
C LEU A 260 10.72 44.58 -31.19
N ARG A 261 10.29 45.72 -31.75
CA ARG A 261 9.97 45.90 -33.17
C ARG A 261 10.91 46.82 -33.95
N ASP A 262 12.06 47.18 -33.38
CA ASP A 262 13.09 47.92 -34.12
C ASP A 262 14.14 46.94 -34.68
N PRO A 263 14.04 46.54 -35.96
CA PRO A 263 15.15 45.92 -36.65
C PRO A 263 16.24 46.97 -36.90
N LEU A 264 17.48 46.57 -36.65
CA LEU A 264 18.69 47.16 -37.24
C LEU A 264 18.59 47.22 -38.78
#